data_AF-A0A3D3PDX0-F1
#
_entry.id   AF-A0A3D3PDX0-F1
#
_cell.length_a   1.000
_cell.length_b   1.000
_cell.length_c   1.000
_cell.angle_alpha   90.00
_cell.angle_beta   90.00
_cell.angle_gamma   90.00
#
_symmetry.space_group_name_H-M   'P 1'
#
loop_
_entity.id
_entity.type
_entity.pdbx_description
1 polymer ?
#
loop_
_entity_poly.entity_id
_entity_poly.type
_entity_poly.pdbx_seq_one_letter_code
_entity_poly.pdbx_strand_id
1 'polypeptide(L)'
;FIGTQARSYDPKVNSFILLDYYLYSTDDKYLEAHLEHNFSGFILNKFPLIRKLKLQEIVGVNYLSTPALKNYNELYFGLKYLNFRGIYGVSFNNKQQIQSGFRFAIGF
;
A
#
# COMPACT_ATOMS: atom_id res chain seq x y z
N PHE A 1 -8.79 -0.87 11.89
CA PHE A 1 -8.22 -0.66 10.54
C PHE A 1 -9.27 -0.42 9.49
N ILE A 2 -8.87 0.18 8.36
CA ILE A 2 -9.66 0.29 7.13
C ILE A 2 -8.86 -0.42 6.03
N GLY A 3 -9.47 -1.34 5.29
CA GLY A 3 -8.86 -1.97 4.11
C GLY A 3 -9.76 -1.81 2.88
N THR A 4 -9.26 -2.20 1.71
CA THR A 4 -10.06 -2.12 0.48
C THR A 4 -9.97 -3.41 -0.33
N GLN A 5 -11.11 -3.88 -0.83
CA GLN A 5 -11.17 -4.97 -1.83
C GLN A 5 -11.18 -4.45 -3.27
N ALA A 6 -11.41 -3.15 -3.47
CA ALA A 6 -11.52 -2.55 -4.79
C ALA A 6 -10.14 -2.45 -5.48
N ARG A 7 -10.11 -2.65 -6.81
CA ARG A 7 -8.89 -2.43 -7.62
C ARG A 7 -8.49 -0.95 -7.69
N SER A 8 -9.47 -0.06 -7.50
CA SER A 8 -9.30 1.38 -7.31
C SER A 8 -9.42 1.69 -5.82
N TYR A 9 -8.45 2.41 -5.27
CA TYR A 9 -8.40 2.77 -3.85
C TYR A 9 -8.19 4.27 -3.69
N ASP A 10 -8.77 4.84 -2.64
CA ASP A 10 -8.48 6.21 -2.22
C ASP A 10 -7.18 6.18 -1.40
N PRO A 11 -6.10 6.83 -1.86
CA PRO A 11 -4.80 6.75 -1.20
C PRO A 11 -4.83 7.43 0.18
N LYS A 12 -5.05 6.61 1.21
CA LYS A 12 -5.00 7.00 2.62
C LYS A 12 -3.87 6.24 3.32
N VAL A 13 -3.04 6.98 4.05
CA VAL A 13 -1.94 6.41 4.83
C VAL A 13 -2.45 5.40 5.86
N ASN A 14 -3.64 5.61 6.42
CA ASN A 14 -4.25 4.71 7.41
C ASN A 14 -5.09 3.59 6.77
N SER A 15 -4.69 3.10 5.60
CA SER A 15 -5.42 2.02 4.91
C SER A 15 -4.52 0.90 4.41
N PHE A 16 -5.05 -0.32 4.48
CA PHE A 16 -4.43 -1.50 3.89
C PHE A 16 -4.88 -1.66 2.44
N ILE A 17 -3.95 -2.00 1.56
CA ILE A 17 -4.15 -1.89 0.11
C ILE A 17 -4.53 -3.24 -0.53
N LEU A 18 -4.13 -4.34 0.10
CA LEU A 18 -4.42 -5.72 -0.28
C LEU A 18 -5.24 -6.45 0.78
N LEU A 19 -5.25 -5.98 2.02
CA LEU A 19 -6.02 -6.64 3.08
C LEU A 19 -7.51 -6.61 2.78
N ASP A 20 -8.10 -7.80 2.73
CA ASP A 20 -9.54 -7.97 2.66
C ASP A 20 -10.19 -7.58 4.00
N TYR A 21 -10.69 -6.34 4.06
CA TYR A 21 -11.24 -5.78 5.28
C TYR A 21 -12.44 -6.55 5.85
N TYR A 22 -13.28 -7.14 5.00
CA TYR A 22 -14.50 -7.81 5.44
C TYR A 22 -14.23 -9.19 6.05
N LEU A 23 -13.19 -9.88 5.59
CA LEU A 23 -12.85 -11.20 6.12
C LEU A 23 -12.19 -11.14 7.50
N TYR A 24 -11.61 -10.00 7.86
CA TYR A 24 -10.79 -9.87 9.08
C TYR A 24 -11.28 -8.79 10.04
N SER A 25 -12.45 -8.19 9.79
CA SER A 25 -13.06 -7.25 10.72
C SER A 25 -13.25 -7.92 12.09
N THR A 26 -12.68 -7.31 13.12
CA THR A 26 -12.78 -7.78 14.50
C THR A 26 -13.15 -6.61 15.40
N ASP A 27 -14.02 -6.86 16.37
CA ASP A 27 -14.36 -5.98 17.50
C ASP A 27 -13.39 -6.15 18.68
N ASP A 28 -12.45 -7.08 18.54
CA ASP A 28 -11.47 -7.46 19.55
C ASP A 28 -10.20 -6.58 19.46
N LYS A 29 -9.27 -6.77 20.41
CA LYS A 29 -8.02 -5.98 20.44
C LYS A 29 -7.19 -6.18 19.16
N TYR A 30 -6.86 -5.07 18.50
CA TYR A 30 -5.99 -5.06 17.33
C TYR A 30 -4.85 -4.06 17.51
N LEU A 31 -3.73 -4.33 16.85
CA LEU A 31 -2.62 -3.39 16.71
C LEU A 31 -2.36 -3.16 15.22
N GLU A 32 -2.42 -1.92 14.79
CA GLU A 32 -2.12 -1.52 13.42
C GLU A 32 -0.99 -0.48 13.40
N ALA A 33 -0.13 -0.56 12.39
CA ALA A 33 0.86 0.45 12.11
C ALA A 33 0.95 0.68 10.61
N HIS A 34 1.10 1.93 10.22
CA HIS A 34 1.15 2.36 8.83
C HIS A 34 2.33 3.31 8.64
N LEU A 35 3.16 3.04 7.65
CA LEU A 35 4.25 3.93 7.28
C LEU A 35 4.30 4.01 5.76
N GLU A 36 4.09 5.22 5.24
CA GLU A 36 4.26 5.53 3.83
C GLU A 36 5.34 6.60 3.69
N HIS A 37 6.24 6.43 2.73
CA HIS A 37 7.25 7.40 2.39
C HIS A 37 7.18 7.74 0.90
N ASN A 38 7.04 9.03 0.61
CA ASN A 38 7.07 9.56 -0.75
C ASN A 38 8.42 10.23 -1.01
N PHE A 39 9.21 9.64 -1.90
CA PHE A 39 10.54 10.13 -2.27
C PHE A 39 10.49 11.34 -3.19
N SER A 40 9.30 11.80 -3.59
CA SER A 40 9.07 13.02 -4.37
C SER A 40 9.88 13.10 -5.67
N GLY A 41 10.19 11.95 -6.27
CA GLY A 41 10.97 11.85 -7.50
C GLY A 41 12.47 11.84 -7.28
N PHE A 42 12.98 11.60 -6.07
CA PHE A 42 14.41 11.58 -5.75
C PHE A 42 15.20 10.61 -6.62
N ILE A 43 14.61 9.46 -6.98
CA ILE A 43 15.29 8.38 -7.70
C ILE A 43 15.08 8.53 -9.21
N LEU A 44 13.85 8.76 -9.66
CA LEU A 44 13.41 8.81 -11.04
C LEU A 44 13.72 10.13 -11.72
N ASN A 45 13.76 11.26 -10.99
CA ASN A 45 14.22 12.53 -11.58
C ASN A 45 15.70 12.53 -11.92
N LYS A 46 16.47 11.54 -11.44
CA LYS A 46 17.87 11.36 -11.82
C LYS A 46 18.05 10.81 -13.23
N PHE A 47 17.02 10.16 -13.80
CA PHE A 47 17.07 9.60 -15.14
C PHE A 47 16.58 10.63 -16.19
N PRO A 48 17.43 11.06 -17.14
CA PRO A 48 17.13 12.19 -18.04
C PRO A 48 15.93 11.96 -18.97
N LEU A 49 15.61 10.71 -19.31
CA LEU A 49 14.47 10.35 -20.17
C LEU A 49 13.12 10.51 -19.46
N ILE A 50 13.04 10.16 -18.17
CA ILE A 50 11.78 10.12 -17.39
C ILE A 50 11.63 11.28 -16.42
N ARG A 51 12.70 12.07 -16.18
CA ARG A 51 12.69 13.31 -15.39
C ARG A 51 11.59 14.29 -15.79
N LYS A 52 11.25 14.38 -17.08
CA LYS A 52 10.20 15.30 -17.57
C LYS A 52 8.81 14.91 -17.07
N LEU A 53 8.60 13.62 -16.76
CA LEU A 53 7.35 13.10 -16.23
C LEU A 53 7.18 13.46 -14.74
N LYS A 54 8.21 13.93 -14.02
CA LYS A 54 8.10 14.29 -12.59
C LYS A 54 7.40 13.20 -11.75
N LEU A 55 7.74 11.94 -12.04
CA LEU A 55 7.19 10.79 -11.32
C LEU A 55 7.65 10.84 -9.86
N GLN A 56 6.73 10.55 -8.94
CA GLN A 56 7.02 10.45 -7.52
C GLN A 56 6.99 8.98 -7.09
N GLU A 57 8.05 8.50 -6.47
CA GLU A 57 8.11 7.14 -5.94
C GLU A 57 7.50 7.11 -4.54
N ILE A 58 6.70 6.09 -4.30
CA ILE A 58 6.03 5.87 -3.03
C ILE A 58 6.39 4.45 -2.60
N VAL A 59 6.81 4.32 -1.35
CA VAL A 59 6.97 3.03 -0.70
C VAL A 59 6.18 3.06 0.59
N GLY A 60 5.64 1.92 1.00
CA GLY A 60 5.03 1.83 2.30
C GLY A 60 4.99 0.43 2.85
N VAL A 61 4.80 0.39 4.16
CA VAL A 61 4.65 -0.82 4.95
C VAL A 61 3.46 -0.63 5.86
N ASN A 62 2.61 -1.64 5.91
CA ASN A 62 1.53 -1.74 6.86
C ASN A 62 1.70 -3.01 7.70
N TYR A 63 1.43 -2.90 8.99
CA TYR A 63 1.45 -4.03 9.93
C TYR A 63 0.11 -4.12 10.62
N LEU A 64 -0.40 -5.34 10.76
CA LEU A 64 -1.61 -5.64 11.50
C LEU A 64 -1.43 -6.91 12.33
N SER A 65 -1.79 -6.81 13.61
CA SER A 65 -1.91 -7.94 14.50
C SER A 65 -3.33 -7.97 15.06
N THR A 66 -4.02 -9.09 14.81
CA THR A 66 -5.35 -9.41 15.34
C THR A 66 -5.39 -10.88 15.78
N PRO A 67 -6.38 -11.31 16.56
CA PRO A 67 -6.55 -12.72 16.90
C PRO A 67 -6.70 -13.63 15.66
N ALA A 68 -7.34 -13.14 14.60
CA ALA A 68 -7.50 -13.86 13.34
C ALA A 68 -6.24 -13.83 12.46
N LEU A 69 -5.54 -12.69 12.42
CA LEU A 69 -4.30 -12.46 11.70
C LEU A 69 -3.18 -12.10 12.66
N LYS A 70 -2.48 -13.11 13.19
CA LYS A 70 -1.42 -12.92 14.19
C LYS A 70 -0.37 -11.88 13.80
N ASN A 71 0.22 -12.02 12.62
CA ASN A 71 1.32 -11.18 12.15
C ASN A 71 1.18 -10.89 10.66
N TYR A 72 0.22 -10.03 10.31
CA TYR A 72 0.03 -9.58 8.94
C TYR A 72 0.94 -8.39 8.64
N ASN A 73 1.70 -8.50 7.55
CA ASN A 73 2.56 -7.44 7.05
C ASN A 73 2.26 -7.23 5.57
N GLU A 74 2.18 -5.99 5.15
CA GLU A 74 2.00 -5.61 3.77
C GLU A 74 3.09 -4.62 3.38
N LEU A 75 3.78 -4.91 2.29
CA LEU A 75 4.79 -4.05 1.72
C LEU A 75 4.32 -3.66 0.32
N TYR A 76 4.39 -2.37 0.00
CA TYR A 76 4.04 -1.90 -1.33
C TYR A 76 5.02 -0.84 -1.81
N PHE A 77 5.21 -0.83 -3.12
CA PHE A 77 5.96 0.19 -3.82
C PHE A 77 5.17 0.66 -5.03
N GLY A 78 5.32 1.91 -5.42
CA GLY A 78 4.64 2.42 -6.60
C GLY A 78 5.07 3.80 -7.01
N LEU A 79 4.40 4.30 -8.05
CA LEU A 79 4.68 5.55 -8.71
C LEU A 79 3.42 6.40 -8.78
N LYS A 80 3.56 7.69 -8.51
CA LYS A 80 2.54 8.71 -8.70
C LYS A 80 2.94 9.65 -9.84
N TYR A 81 1.99 9.90 -10.73
CA TYR A 81 2.09 10.84 -11.84
C TYR A 81 0.84 11.72 -11.85
N LEU A 82 0.97 12.97 -11.40
CA LEU A 82 -0.17 13.88 -11.17
C LEU A 82 -1.29 13.18 -10.34
N ASN A 83 -2.43 12.90 -10.97
CA ASN A 83 -3.63 12.31 -10.37
C ASN A 83 -3.70 10.78 -10.58
N PHE A 84 -2.64 10.17 -11.10
CA PHE A 84 -2.51 8.73 -11.26
C PHE A 84 -1.55 8.19 -10.22
N ARG A 85 -1.91 7.09 -9.55
CA ARG A 85 -1.02 6.38 -8.63
C ARG A 85 -1.12 4.90 -8.91
N GLY A 86 -0.03 4.29 -9.37
CA GLY A 86 0.08 2.84 -9.57
C GLY A 86 0.99 2.26 -8.52
N ILE A 87 0.54 1.23 -7.81
CA ILE A 87 1.32 0.55 -6.77
C ILE A 87 1.27 -0.95 -6.98
N TYR A 88 2.30 -1.63 -6.54
CA TYR A 88 2.39 -3.07 -6.43
C TYR A 88 2.65 -3.41 -4.96
N GLY A 89 1.79 -4.27 -4.42
CA GLY A 89 1.90 -4.73 -3.04
C GLY A 89 2.13 -6.23 -2.96
N VAL A 90 2.73 -6.64 -1.85
CA VAL A 90 2.86 -8.01 -1.38
C VAL A 90 2.47 -8.06 0.08
N SER A 91 1.70 -9.07 0.47
CA SER A 91 1.26 -9.28 1.85
C SER A 91 1.67 -10.65 2.35
N PHE A 92 1.99 -10.69 3.64
CA PHE A 92 2.53 -11.84 4.34
C PHE A 92 1.79 -12.02 5.66
N ASN A 93 1.46 -13.27 6.02
CA ASN A 93 1.00 -13.63 7.36
C ASN A 93 1.94 -14.69 7.92
N ASN A 94 2.53 -14.38 9.08
CA ASN A 94 3.41 -15.29 9.79
C ASN A 94 4.52 -15.88 8.90
N LYS A 95 5.10 -15.04 8.02
CA LYS A 95 6.13 -15.34 7.00
C LYS A 95 5.67 -16.07 5.74
N GLN A 96 4.40 -16.46 5.63
CA GLN A 96 3.85 -17.00 4.39
C GLN A 96 3.25 -15.87 3.55
N GLN A 97 3.62 -15.81 2.28
CA GLN A 97 3.01 -14.86 1.33
C GLN A 97 1.55 -15.26 1.11
N ILE A 98 0.62 -14.35 1.37
CA ILE A 98 -0.82 -14.61 1.18
C ILE A 98 -1.27 -14.09 -0.17
N GLN A 99 -0.89 -12.86 -0.50
CA GLN A 99 -1.43 -12.16 -1.66
C GLN A 99 -0.44 -11.13 -2.18
N SER A 100 -0.34 -11.03 -3.50
CA SER A 100 0.33 -9.95 -4.19
C SER A 100 -0.59 -9.38 -5.27
N GLY A 101 -0.41 -8.11 -5.61
CA GLY A 101 -1.27 -7.50 -6.61
C GLY A 101 -0.89 -6.07 -6.95
N PHE A 102 -1.30 -5.68 -8.16
CA PHE A 102 -1.26 -4.30 -8.60
C PHE A 102 -2.55 -3.58 -8.19
N ARG A 103 -2.42 -2.32 -7.78
CA ARG A 103 -3.53 -1.40 -7.49
C ARG A 103 -3.26 -0.08 -8.17
N PHE A 104 -4.31 0.53 -8.70
CA PHE A 104 -4.22 1.79 -9.41
C PHE A 104 -5.30 2.73 -8.92
N ALA A 105 -4.94 3.97 -8.63
CA ALA A 105 -5.86 5.05 -8.28
C ALA A 105 -5.80 6.14 -9.35
N ILE A 106 -6.95 6.76 -9.62
CA ILE A 106 -7.12 7.87 -10.56
C ILE A 106 -8.07 8.88 -9.92
N GLY A 107 -7.70 10.17 -9.90
CA GLY A 107 -8.63 11.25 -9.54
C GLY A 107 -8.81 11.47 -8.03
N PHE A 108 -7.73 11.42 -7.27
CA PHE A 108 -7.65 11.64 -5.82
C PHE A 108 -6.88 12.92 -5.49
#